data_AF-A0A3D3AB82-F1
#
_entry.id   AF-A0A3D3AB82-F1
#
_cell.length_a   1.000
_cell.length_b   1.000
_cell.length_c   1.000
_cell.angle_alpha   90.00
_cell.angle_beta   90.00
_cell.angle_gamma   90.00
#
_symmetry.space_group_name_H-M   'P 1'
#
loop_
_entity.id
_entity.type
_entity.pdbx_description
1 polymer ?
#
loop_
_entity_poly.entity_id
_entity_poly.type
_entity_poly.pdbx_seq_one_letter_code
_entity_poly.pdbx_strand_id
1 'polypeptide(L)'
;MAEQLVFDLPQRAAMARAAFLVADSNREAVALIDGFADWQQPVQWIYGPSGAGKSHLAAVLANQCHALTCVATDLDGADVSALLAGDATCDVLIIDRLDALPKPCEEVLFHLLNYARHQSQKILL
;
A
#
# COMPACT_ATOMS: atom_id res chain seq x y z
N MET A 1 22.72 -38.33 -3.29
CA MET A 1 22.11 -38.02 -4.60
C MET A 1 21.15 -36.87 -4.36
N ALA A 2 21.29 -35.75 -5.08
CA ALA A 2 20.38 -34.62 -4.92
C ALA A 2 19.09 -34.92 -5.68
N GLU A 3 17.98 -34.99 -4.98
CA GLU A 3 16.67 -35.23 -5.58
C GLU A 3 16.09 -33.88 -6.05
N GLN A 4 15.82 -33.78 -7.36
CA GLN A 4 15.28 -32.56 -7.95
C GLN A 4 13.79 -32.49 -7.64
N LEU A 5 13.41 -31.59 -6.73
CA LEU A 5 12.02 -31.27 -6.46
C LEU A 5 11.48 -30.44 -7.63
N VAL A 6 10.53 -31.02 -8.39
CA VAL A 6 9.80 -30.31 -9.43
C VAL A 6 8.76 -29.43 -8.74
N PHE A 7 9.02 -28.12 -8.69
CA PHE A 7 8.03 -27.15 -8.28
C PHE A 7 7.22 -26.72 -9.50
N ASP A 8 5.93 -27.05 -9.51
CA ASP A 8 4.98 -26.58 -10.51
C ASP A 8 4.63 -25.12 -10.19
N LEU A 9 5.57 -24.21 -10.48
CA LEU A 9 5.41 -22.77 -10.25
C LEU A 9 4.66 -22.18 -11.45
N PRO A 10 3.39 -21.76 -11.30
CA PRO A 10 2.64 -21.20 -12.40
C PRO A 10 3.32 -19.92 -12.90
N GLN A 11 3.71 -19.93 -14.16
CA GLN A 11 4.21 -18.77 -14.90
C GLN A 11 3.02 -17.83 -15.19
N ARG A 12 2.58 -17.03 -14.22
CA ARG A 12 1.51 -16.03 -14.42
C ARG A 12 1.95 -14.66 -13.92
N ALA A 13 1.54 -13.62 -14.65
CA ALA A 13 1.87 -12.23 -14.36
C ALA A 13 1.60 -11.91 -12.88
N ALA A 14 2.68 -11.65 -12.14
CA ALA A 14 2.75 -11.70 -10.68
C ALA A 14 2.16 -10.47 -9.97
N MET A 15 1.09 -9.89 -10.50
CA MET A 15 0.49 -8.63 -9.99
C MET A 15 -1.04 -8.72 -9.81
N ALA A 16 -1.69 -9.83 -10.19
CA ALA A 16 -3.11 -10.04 -9.97
C ALA A 16 -3.38 -10.63 -8.57
N ARG A 17 -4.49 -10.26 -7.93
CA ARG A 17 -4.93 -10.76 -6.60
C ARG A 17 -4.93 -12.29 -6.48
N ALA A 18 -5.23 -13.01 -7.58
CA ALA A 18 -5.18 -14.47 -7.63
C ALA A 18 -3.76 -15.08 -7.61
N ALA A 19 -2.71 -14.25 -7.69
CA ALA A 19 -1.31 -14.66 -7.64
C ALA A 19 -0.69 -14.52 -6.22
N PHE A 20 -1.41 -13.94 -5.25
CA PHE A 20 -0.94 -13.85 -3.88
C PHE A 20 -1.33 -15.11 -3.09
N LEU A 21 -0.35 -15.87 -2.63
CA LEU A 21 -0.59 -17.08 -1.87
C LEU A 21 -1.02 -16.70 -0.44
N VAL A 22 -2.30 -16.89 -0.15
CA VAL A 22 -2.86 -16.61 1.17
C VAL A 22 -2.53 -17.77 2.11
N ALA A 23 -1.86 -17.46 3.20
CA ALA A 23 -1.51 -18.36 4.29
C ALA A 23 -1.90 -17.74 5.63
N ASP A 24 -1.85 -18.51 6.71
CA ASP A 24 -2.20 -17.98 8.04
C ASP A 24 -1.36 -16.76 8.44
N SER A 25 -0.11 -16.69 7.97
CA SER A 25 0.81 -15.59 8.26
C SER A 25 0.49 -14.25 7.57
N ASN A 26 -0.32 -14.25 6.51
CA ASN A 26 -0.66 -13.03 5.75
C ASN A 26 -2.16 -12.79 5.59
N ARG A 27 -2.99 -13.68 6.15
CA ARG A 27 -4.45 -13.64 6.05
C ARG A 27 -5.05 -12.31 6.48
N GLU A 28 -4.57 -11.74 7.59
CA GLU A 28 -5.06 -10.46 8.10
C GLU A 28 -4.72 -9.29 7.17
N ALA A 29 -3.49 -9.25 6.65
CA ALA A 29 -3.07 -8.22 5.70
C ALA A 29 -3.87 -8.31 4.38
N VAL A 30 -4.17 -9.53 3.91
CA VAL A 30 -5.01 -9.74 2.73
C VAL A 30 -6.45 -9.29 3.01
N ALA A 31 -7.02 -9.66 4.16
CA ALA A 31 -8.38 -9.25 4.54
C ALA A 31 -8.50 -7.72 4.69
N LEU A 32 -7.46 -7.06 5.22
CA LEU A 32 -7.37 -5.61 5.29
C LEU A 32 -7.47 -4.98 3.90
N ILE A 33 -6.71 -5.50 2.93
CA ILE A 33 -6.71 -4.99 1.54
C ILE A 33 -8.03 -5.29 0.83
N ASP A 34 -8.57 -6.51 0.96
CA ASP A 34 -9.84 -6.90 0.36
C ASP A 34 -11.01 -6.08 0.94
N GLY A 35 -10.92 -5.68 2.21
CA GLY A 35 -11.92 -4.88 2.93
C GLY A 35 -11.76 -3.36 2.80
N PHE A 36 -11.03 -2.85 1.79
CA PHE A 36 -10.71 -1.42 1.69
C PHE A 36 -11.93 -0.50 1.74
N ALA A 37 -13.06 -0.92 1.15
CA ALA A 37 -14.29 -0.14 1.12
C ALA A 37 -14.83 0.15 2.54
N ASP A 38 -14.64 -0.80 3.46
CA ASP A 38 -15.21 -0.83 4.80
C ASP A 38 -14.25 -0.33 5.89
N TRP A 39 -13.09 0.23 5.52
CA TRP A 39 -12.14 0.79 6.48
C TRP A 39 -12.79 1.85 7.36
N GLN A 40 -12.89 1.54 8.66
CA GLN A 40 -13.39 2.47 9.67
C GLN A 40 -12.36 3.52 10.05
N GLN A 41 -11.08 3.13 10.08
CA GLN A 41 -9.97 4.05 10.26
C GLN A 41 -9.43 4.44 8.88
N PRO A 42 -9.30 5.74 8.58
CA PRO A 42 -8.84 6.19 7.27
C PRO A 42 -7.38 5.84 7.03
N VAL A 43 -6.58 5.62 8.08
CA VAL A 43 -5.16 5.25 7.95
C VAL A 43 -4.98 3.79 8.35
N GLN A 44 -4.42 2.99 7.45
CA GLN A 44 -4.04 1.60 7.68
C GLN A 44 -2.56 1.38 7.41
N TRP A 45 -1.98 0.39 8.07
CA TRP A 45 -0.55 0.10 8.02
C TRP A 45 -0.30 -1.36 7.68
N ILE A 46 0.62 -1.62 6.75
CA ILE A 46 1.15 -2.95 6.44
C ILE A 46 2.66 -2.93 6.64
N TYR A 47 3.11 -3.66 7.66
CA TYR A 47 4.53 -3.78 7.98
C TYR A 47 4.96 -5.25 8.03
N GLY A 48 6.26 -5.48 7.94
CA GLY A 48 6.84 -6.81 7.88
C GLY A 48 8.20 -6.79 7.20
N PRO A 49 8.95 -7.91 7.24
CA PRO A 49 10.29 -7.99 6.69
C PRO A 49 10.32 -7.74 5.17
N SER A 50 11.52 -7.48 4.64
CA SER A 50 11.73 -7.43 3.18
C SER A 50 11.30 -8.76 2.55
N GLY A 51 10.64 -8.69 1.39
CA GLY A 51 10.12 -9.88 0.70
C GLY A 51 8.79 -10.44 1.25
N ALA A 52 8.19 -9.86 2.30
CA ALA A 52 6.90 -10.31 2.84
C ALA A 52 5.67 -10.00 1.95
N GLY A 53 5.86 -9.34 0.79
CA GLY A 53 4.78 -9.05 -0.14
C GLY A 53 4.02 -7.73 0.09
N LYS A 54 4.52 -6.82 0.94
CA LYS A 54 3.88 -5.52 1.23
C LYS A 54 3.58 -4.70 -0.03
N SER A 55 4.59 -4.46 -0.87
CA SER A 55 4.42 -3.73 -2.14
C SER A 55 3.49 -4.45 -3.12
N HIS A 56 3.43 -5.79 -3.06
CA HIS A 56 2.47 -6.54 -3.87
C HIS A 56 1.03 -6.33 -3.38
N LEU A 57 0.80 -6.36 -2.06
CA LEU A 57 -0.50 -6.05 -1.47
C LEU A 57 -0.95 -4.61 -1.78
N ALA A 58 -0.03 -3.65 -1.70
CA ALA A 58 -0.26 -2.27 -2.12
C ALA A 58 -0.66 -2.17 -3.60
N ALA A 59 0.05 -2.86 -4.49
CA ALA A 59 -0.31 -2.90 -5.93
C ALA A 59 -1.67 -3.57 -6.18
N VAL A 60 -2.00 -4.62 -5.42
CA VAL A 60 -3.33 -5.26 -5.48
C VAL A 60 -4.44 -4.28 -5.10
N LEU A 61 -4.24 -3.44 -4.08
CA LEU A 61 -5.19 -2.38 -3.74
C LEU A 61 -5.28 -1.31 -4.84
N ALA A 62 -4.13 -0.87 -5.35
CA ALA A 62 -4.08 0.14 -6.41
C ALA A 62 -4.83 -0.28 -7.68
N ASN A 63 -4.85 -1.58 -7.98
CA ASN A 63 -5.59 -2.14 -9.12
C ASN A 63 -7.10 -2.27 -8.88
N GLN A 64 -7.60 -2.08 -7.64
CA GLN A 64 -9.01 -2.24 -7.30
C GLN A 64 -9.80 -0.93 -7.26
N CYS A 65 -9.12 0.22 -7.19
CA CYS A 65 -9.74 1.53 -6.97
C CYS A 65 -8.92 2.65 -7.62
N HIS A 66 -9.42 3.88 -7.58
CA HIS A 66 -8.65 5.04 -8.02
C HIS A 66 -7.60 5.40 -6.96
N ALA A 67 -6.44 4.75 -7.02
CA ALA A 67 -5.36 4.95 -6.06
C ALA A 67 -4.32 5.95 -6.57
N LEU A 68 -3.89 6.87 -5.69
CA LEU A 68 -2.66 7.62 -5.85
C LEU A 68 -1.54 6.84 -5.14
N THR A 69 -0.44 6.54 -5.82
CA THR A 69 0.69 5.80 -5.22
C THR A 69 1.95 6.64 -5.26
N CYS A 70 2.64 6.77 -4.14
CA CYS A 70 3.94 7.41 -4.06
C CYS A 70 4.90 6.59 -3.19
N VAL A 71 6.19 6.89 -3.32
CA VAL A 71 7.22 6.35 -2.42
C VAL A 71 7.47 7.41 -1.34
N ALA A 72 7.81 6.99 -0.12
CA ALA A 72 8.13 7.89 0.98
C ALA A 72 9.20 8.97 0.65
N THR A 73 10.11 8.69 -0.30
CA THR A 73 11.14 9.63 -0.75
C THR A 73 10.63 10.74 -1.68
N ASP A 74 9.42 10.61 -2.20
CA ASP A 74 8.78 11.52 -3.16
C ASP A 74 7.47 12.08 -2.57
N LEU A 75 7.40 12.13 -1.24
CA LEU A 75 6.19 12.55 -0.52
C LEU A 75 5.94 14.05 -0.66
N ASP A 76 6.98 14.84 -0.96
CA ASP A 76 6.90 16.26 -1.29
C ASP A 76 6.56 16.51 -2.78
N GLY A 77 6.20 15.47 -3.52
CA GLY A 77 5.77 15.55 -4.90
C GLY A 77 4.51 16.39 -5.13
N ALA A 78 4.31 16.76 -6.40
CA ALA A 78 3.20 17.61 -6.83
C ALA A 78 1.82 16.96 -6.58
N ASP A 79 1.70 15.64 -6.76
CA ASP A 79 0.42 14.94 -6.60
C ASP A 79 -0.05 14.92 -5.14
N VAL A 80 0.87 14.70 -4.20
CA VAL A 80 0.59 14.74 -2.76
C VAL A 80 0.19 16.15 -2.34
N SER A 81 0.91 17.15 -2.85
CA SER A 81 0.60 18.56 -2.61
C SER A 81 -0.78 18.95 -3.16
N ALA A 82 -1.13 18.47 -4.36
CA ALA A 82 -2.44 18.70 -4.97
C ALA A 82 -3.57 18.01 -4.18
N LEU A 83 -3.33 16.81 -3.64
CA LEU A 83 -4.29 16.13 -2.76
C LEU A 83 -4.52 16.92 -1.46
N LEU A 84 -3.45 17.39 -0.81
CA LEU A 84 -3.54 18.22 0.40
C LEU A 84 -4.24 19.56 0.14
N ALA A 85 -4.05 20.16 -1.04
CA ALA A 85 -4.72 21.38 -1.47
C ALA A 85 -6.20 21.16 -1.83
N GLY A 86 -6.63 19.91 -2.08
CA GLY A 86 -7.97 19.57 -2.57
C GLY A 86 -8.15 19.72 -4.08
N ASP A 87 -7.06 19.93 -4.83
CA ASP A 87 -7.05 20.02 -6.29
C ASP A 87 -7.07 18.64 -6.97
N ALA A 88 -6.71 17.59 -6.22
CA ALA A 88 -6.76 16.20 -6.65
C ALA A 88 -7.66 15.36 -5.73
N THR A 89 -8.21 14.27 -6.25
CA THR A 89 -9.02 13.31 -5.48
C THR A 89 -8.59 11.88 -5.80
N CYS A 90 -8.60 11.00 -4.81
CA CYS A 90 -8.38 9.57 -4.98
C CYS A 90 -9.17 8.78 -3.94
N ASP A 91 -9.49 7.52 -4.23
CA ASP A 91 -10.16 6.64 -3.26
C ASP A 91 -9.22 6.27 -2.12
N VAL A 92 -7.93 6.10 -2.42
CA VAL A 92 -6.87 5.79 -1.45
C VAL A 92 -5.53 6.38 -1.89
N LEU A 93 -4.76 6.89 -0.94
CA LEU A 93 -3.34 7.23 -1.11
C LEU A 93 -2.50 6.07 -0.56
N ILE A 94 -1.56 5.57 -1.34
CA ILE A 94 -0.65 4.48 -0.97
C ILE A 94 0.76 5.05 -0.90
N ILE A 95 1.41 4.93 0.26
CA ILE A 95 2.78 5.38 0.47
C ILE A 95 3.63 4.15 0.76
N ASP A 96 4.51 3.78 -0.17
CA ASP A 96 5.39 2.61 0.01
C ASP A 96 6.79 3.04 0.51
N ARG A 97 7.50 2.09 1.13
CA ARG A 97 8.88 2.21 1.62
C ARG A 97 9.09 3.34 2.65
N LEU A 98 8.22 3.42 3.66
CA LEU A 98 8.35 4.35 4.78
C LEU A 98 9.68 4.21 5.55
N ASP A 99 10.37 3.06 5.45
CA ASP A 99 11.70 2.85 6.03
C ASP A 99 12.78 3.79 5.43
N ALA A 100 12.53 4.33 4.23
CA ALA A 100 13.41 5.29 3.56
C ALA A 100 12.91 6.74 3.63
N LEU A 101 11.98 7.06 4.55
CA LEU A 101 11.40 8.40 4.69
C LEU A 101 12.49 9.46 5.01
N PRO A 102 12.68 10.48 4.16
CA PRO A 102 13.57 11.59 4.46
C PRO A 102 13.02 12.45 5.60
N LYS A 103 13.90 13.00 6.46
CA LYS A 103 13.49 13.89 7.57
C LYS A 103 12.58 15.06 7.15
N PRO A 104 12.84 15.78 6.04
CA PRO A 104 11.94 16.86 5.60
C PRO A 104 10.53 16.38 5.27
N CYS A 105 10.38 15.12 4.86
CA CYS A 105 9.10 14.53 4.51
C CYS A 105 8.29 14.05 5.73
N GLU A 106 8.88 14.02 6.94
CA GLU A 106 8.15 13.69 8.18
C GLU A 106 7.02 14.69 8.45
N GLU A 107 7.25 15.99 8.20
CA GLU A 107 6.24 17.03 8.36
C GLU A 107 5.10 16.85 7.35
N VAL A 108 5.43 16.54 6.10
CA VAL A 108 4.44 16.25 5.04
C VAL A 108 3.60 15.02 5.40
N LEU A 109 4.22 13.95 5.90
CA LEU A 109 3.51 12.76 6.38
C LEU A 109 2.58 13.11 7.53
N PHE A 110 3.02 13.93 8.49
CA PHE A 110 2.17 14.39 9.58
C PHE A 110 0.94 15.15 9.09
N HIS A 111 1.10 16.04 8.11
CA HIS A 111 -0.02 16.74 7.48
C HIS A 111 -0.97 15.80 6.76
N LEU A 112 -0.47 14.79 6.04
CA LEU A 112 -1.29 13.76 5.40
C LEU A 112 -2.09 12.94 6.39
N LEU A 113 -1.49 12.52 7.51
CA LEU A 113 -2.20 11.78 8.56
C LEU A 113 -3.33 12.62 9.17
N ASN A 114 -3.10 13.91 9.37
CA ASN A 114 -4.15 14.82 9.85
C ASN A 114 -5.24 15.01 8.79
N TYR A 115 -4.86 15.20 7.53
CA TYR A 115 -5.79 15.32 6.41
C TYR A 115 -6.69 14.08 6.30
N ALA A 116 -6.12 12.88 6.35
CA ALA A 116 -6.86 11.62 6.35
C ALA A 116 -7.91 11.54 7.46
N ARG A 117 -7.55 11.97 8.67
CA ARG A 117 -8.45 11.96 9.82
C ARG A 117 -9.58 12.97 9.70
N HIS A 118 -9.35 14.12 9.08
CA HIS A 118 -10.36 15.17 8.95
C HIS A 118 -11.28 14.98 7.74
N GLN A 119 -10.72 14.55 6.61
CA GLN A 119 -11.45 14.41 5.35
C GLN A 119 -11.91 12.96 5.08
N SER A 120 -11.62 12.03 5.99
CA SER A 120 -11.83 10.59 5.79
C SER A 120 -11.15 10.03 4.53
N GLN A 121 -10.09 10.70 4.06
CA GLN A 121 -9.25 10.22 2.96
C GLN A 121 -8.54 8.95 3.40
N LYS A 122 -8.71 7.86 2.65
CA LYS A 122 -8.03 6.59 2.98
C LYS A 122 -6.56 6.68 2.61
N ILE A 123 -5.69 6.23 3.52
CA ILE A 123 -4.25 6.13 3.34
C ILE A 123 -3.78 4.74 3.76
N LEU A 124 -3.00 4.09 2.90
CA LEU A 124 -2.24 2.88 3.20
C LEU A 124 -0.75 3.22 3.31
N LEU A 125 -0.13 2.75 4.40
CA LEU A 125 1.29 2.95 4.73
C LEU A 125 2.02 1.60 4.85
#